data_AF-A0A4Y2U1N4-F1
#
_entry.id   AF-A0A4Y2U1N4-F1
#
_cell.length_a   1.000
_cell.length_b   1.000
_cell.length_c   1.000
_cell.angle_alpha   90.00
_cell.angle_beta   90.00
_cell.angle_gamma   90.00
#
_symmetry.space_group_name_H-M   'P 1'
#
loop_
_entity.id
_entity.type
_entity.pdbx_description
1 polymer ?
#
loop_
_entity_poly.entity_id
_entity_poly.type
_entity_poly.pdbx_seq_one_letter_code
_entity_poly.pdbx_strand_id
1 'polypeptide(L)'
;MKIKDVRKIRNQFLFVDCEDDCDLQKIHSSIQNQEELKKNITHVQPKVKLPNVSFYNIPNEIKEPEITEVIRLRLGVTDETIKVKFKLKGRREGTSHRVVGNSPSTFHLLTKNKKFF
;
A
#
# COMPACT_ATOMS: atom_id res chain seq x y z
N MET A 1 19.76 -19.75 -6.06
CA MET A 1 19.73 -18.32 -5.73
C MET A 1 19.86 -17.57 -7.03
N LYS A 2 18.76 -17.02 -7.52
CA LYS A 2 18.73 -16.20 -8.73
C LYS A 2 18.38 -14.78 -8.35
N ILE A 3 19.29 -13.87 -8.65
CA ILE A 3 19.12 -12.43 -8.44
C ILE A 3 18.81 -11.82 -9.82
N LYS A 4 17.67 -11.14 -9.93
CA LYS A 4 17.26 -10.45 -11.16
C LYS A 4 18.07 -9.19 -11.39
N ASP A 5 18.24 -8.39 -10.34
CA ASP A 5 18.91 -7.10 -10.40
C ASP A 5 19.46 -6.71 -9.03
N VAL A 6 20.55 -5.92 -9.03
CA VAL A 6 21.17 -5.35 -7.85
C VAL A 6 21.44 -3.88 -8.09
N ARG A 7 20.78 -3.01 -7.34
CA ARG A 7 20.91 -1.56 -7.49
C ARG A 7 21.39 -0.91 -6.21
N LYS A 8 22.43 -0.10 -6.31
CA LYS A 8 22.86 0.75 -5.20
C LYS A 8 21.89 1.91 -5.04
N ILE A 9 21.37 2.09 -3.83
CA ILE A 9 20.57 3.24 -3.42
C ILE A 9 21.48 4.22 -2.66
N ARG A 10 21.06 5.49 -2.55
CA ARG A 10 21.74 6.50 -1.70
C ARG A 10 21.92 5.98 -0.28
N ASN A 11 22.88 6.54 0.44
CA ASN A 11 23.18 6.24 1.85
C ASN A 11 23.54 4.76 2.12
N GLN A 12 24.35 4.16 1.25
CA GLN A 12 24.89 2.80 1.41
C GLN A 12 23.84 1.66 1.40
N PHE A 13 22.62 1.93 0.95
CA PHE A 13 21.61 0.90 0.78
C PHE A 13 21.81 0.12 -0.52
N LEU A 14 21.46 -1.16 -0.50
CA LEU A 14 21.44 -2.03 -1.68
C LEU A 14 20.03 -2.57 -1.87
N PHE A 15 19.49 -2.42 -3.06
CA PHE A 15 18.25 -3.06 -3.47
C PHE A 15 18.60 -4.33 -4.24
N VAL A 16 18.05 -5.46 -3.79
CA VAL A 16 18.26 -6.76 -4.44
C VAL A 16 16.90 -7.27 -4.88
N ASP A 17 16.73 -7.43 -6.18
CA ASP A 17 15.52 -7.98 -6.80
C ASP A 17 15.72 -9.48 -7.03
N CYS A 18 14.79 -10.30 -6.54
CA CYS A 18 14.87 -11.76 -6.60
C CYS A 18 13.79 -12.32 -7.53
N GLU A 19 14.03 -13.52 -8.06
CA GLU A 19 13.04 -14.14 -8.94
C GLU A 19 11.77 -14.53 -8.21
N ASP A 20 11.92 -15.11 -7.02
CA ASP A 20 10.85 -15.56 -6.12
C ASP A 20 11.22 -15.35 -4.65
N ASP A 21 10.24 -15.59 -3.77
CA ASP A 21 10.41 -15.48 -2.31
C ASP A 21 11.39 -16.51 -1.75
N CYS A 22 11.56 -17.68 -2.40
CA CYS A 22 12.48 -18.72 -1.93
C CYS A 22 13.94 -18.24 -2.02
N ASP A 23 14.30 -17.59 -3.12
CA ASP A 23 15.64 -17.02 -3.28
C ASP A 23 15.87 -15.82 -2.36
N LEU A 24 14.84 -15.04 -2.07
CA LEU A 24 14.87 -13.97 -1.06
C LEU A 24 15.17 -14.53 0.34
N GLN A 25 14.50 -15.63 0.72
CA GLN A 25 14.76 -16.30 2.00
C GLN A 25 16.17 -16.88 2.08
N LYS A 26 16.71 -17.45 0.99
CA LYS A 26 18.09 -17.95 0.96
C LYS A 26 19.10 -16.83 1.24
N ILE A 27 18.95 -15.67 0.60
CA ILE A 27 19.82 -14.50 0.84
C ILE A 27 19.71 -14.06 2.30
N HIS A 28 18.48 -13.99 2.82
CA HIS A 28 18.26 -13.62 4.21
C HIS A 28 18.94 -14.60 5.18
N SER A 29 18.79 -15.91 4.96
CA SER A 29 19.45 -16.96 5.76
C SER A 29 20.96 -16.88 5.67
N SER A 30 21.54 -16.67 4.48
CA SER A 30 22.99 -16.50 4.31
C SER A 30 23.54 -15.33 5.13
N ILE A 31 22.84 -14.19 5.13
CA ILE A 31 23.21 -13.03 5.96
C ILE A 31 23.11 -13.37 7.46
N GLN A 32 22.05 -14.07 7.87
CA GLN A 32 21.83 -14.41 9.29
C GLN A 32 22.81 -15.48 9.82
N ASN A 33 23.29 -16.38 8.95
CA ASN A 33 24.20 -17.46 9.32
C ASN A 33 25.66 -17.02 9.47
N GLN A 34 26.02 -15.81 9.06
CA GLN A 34 27.36 -15.25 9.19
C GLN A 34 27.34 -14.07 10.18
N GLU A 35 28.02 -14.21 11.32
CA GLU A 35 28.00 -13.18 12.37
C GLU A 35 28.45 -11.80 11.88
N GLU A 36 29.47 -11.75 11.04
CA GLU A 36 29.99 -10.51 10.48
C GLU A 36 28.94 -9.80 9.61
N LEU A 37 28.24 -10.54 8.75
CA LEU A 37 27.20 -9.98 7.90
C LEU A 37 25.96 -9.59 8.72
N LYS A 38 25.55 -10.44 9.68
CA LYS A 38 24.40 -10.17 10.55
C LYS A 38 24.57 -8.88 11.36
N LYS A 39 25.79 -8.56 11.82
CA LYS A 39 26.08 -7.34 12.58
C LYS A 39 26.08 -6.07 11.70
N ASN A 40 26.44 -6.20 10.42
CA ASN A 40 26.65 -5.06 9.53
C ASN A 40 25.54 -4.82 8.50
N ILE A 41 24.73 -5.84 8.19
CA ILE A 41 23.68 -5.79 7.16
C ILE A 41 22.31 -5.92 7.82
N THR A 42 21.52 -4.86 7.70
CA THR A 42 20.11 -4.89 8.10
C THR A 42 19.24 -5.19 6.88
N HIS A 43 18.52 -6.32 6.93
CA HIS A 43 17.50 -6.61 5.93
C HIS A 43 16.26 -5.75 6.17
N VAL A 44 15.81 -5.04 5.14
CA VAL A 44 14.58 -4.25 5.16
C VAL A 44 13.71 -4.66 3.99
N GLN A 45 12.57 -5.30 4.27
CA GLN A 45 11.58 -5.58 3.25
C GLN A 45 10.82 -4.28 2.91
N PRO A 46 10.77 -3.86 1.63
CA PRO A 46 10.01 -2.70 1.23
C PRO A 46 8.52 -2.90 1.55
N LYS A 47 7.90 -1.96 2.25
CA LYS A 47 6.44 -1.97 2.44
C LYS A 47 5.77 -1.54 1.15
N VAL A 48 4.92 -2.41 0.60
CA VAL A 48 4.05 -2.04 -0.54
C VAL A 48 3.10 -0.94 -0.09
N LYS A 49 3.23 0.24 -0.69
CA LYS A 49 2.34 1.36 -0.41
C LYS A 49 1.08 1.21 -1.27
N LEU A 50 -0.04 0.88 -0.62
CA LEU A 50 -1.34 0.87 -1.29
C LEU A 50 -1.72 2.28 -1.76
N PRO A 51 -2.23 2.43 -3.00
CA PRO A 51 -2.72 3.71 -3.50
C PRO A 51 -3.88 4.23 -2.65
N ASN A 52 -4.10 5.54 -2.74
CA ASN A 52 -5.14 6.24 -2.01
C ASN A 52 -6.04 7.01 -2.98
N VAL A 53 -7.32 7.06 -2.66
CA VAL A 53 -8.30 7.95 -3.29
C VAL A 53 -8.91 8.88 -2.23
N SER A 54 -9.22 10.11 -2.61
CA SER A 54 -9.87 11.10 -1.75
C SER A 54 -11.32 11.29 -2.17
N PHE A 55 -12.25 11.14 -1.23
CA PHE A 55 -13.66 11.47 -1.40
C PHE A 55 -13.97 12.76 -0.66
N TYR A 56 -14.53 13.74 -1.37
CA TYR A 56 -14.83 15.06 -0.81
C TYR A 56 -16.29 15.18 -0.38
N ASN A 57 -16.56 16.11 0.53
CA ASN A 57 -17.91 16.49 0.99
C ASN A 57 -18.76 15.32 1.49
N ILE A 58 -18.16 14.33 2.16
CA ILE A 58 -18.88 13.21 2.75
C ILE A 58 -19.54 13.68 4.07
N PRO A 59 -20.87 13.53 4.23
CA PRO A 59 -21.54 13.87 5.48
C PRO A 59 -20.94 13.13 6.67
N ASN A 60 -20.85 13.81 7.82
CA ASN A 60 -20.18 13.28 9.00
C ASN A 60 -20.93 12.10 9.64
N GLU A 61 -22.22 11.96 9.37
CA GLU A 61 -23.05 10.86 9.84
C GLU A 61 -22.64 9.54 9.20
N ILE A 62 -22.07 9.58 7.99
CA ILE A 62 -21.62 8.40 7.25
C ILE A 62 -20.41 7.77 7.95
N LYS A 63 -20.58 6.52 8.35
CA LYS A 63 -19.54 5.75 9.04
C LYS A 63 -18.58 5.11 8.04
N GLU A 64 -17.36 4.84 8.50
CA GLU A 64 -16.32 4.27 7.63
C GLU A 64 -16.70 2.92 6.99
N PRO A 65 -17.37 1.98 7.70
CA PRO A 65 -17.83 0.73 7.08
C PRO A 65 -18.84 0.95 5.96
N GLU A 66 -19.69 1.98 6.06
CA GLU A 66 -20.67 2.30 5.02
C GLU A 66 -19.97 2.81 3.76
N ILE A 67 -18.91 3.62 3.92
CA ILE A 67 -18.10 4.10 2.79
C ILE A 67 -17.43 2.94 2.07
N THR A 68 -16.77 2.04 2.80
CA THR A 68 -16.06 0.90 2.19
C THR A 68 -17.03 -0.07 1.52
N GLU A 69 -18.21 -0.30 2.11
CA GLU A 69 -19.25 -1.15 1.55
C GLU A 69 -19.83 -0.57 0.25
N VAL A 70 -20.15 0.73 0.23
CA VAL A 70 -20.64 1.40 -0.98
C VAL A 70 -19.61 1.32 -2.12
N ILE A 71 -18.32 1.45 -1.81
CA ILE A 71 -17.26 1.31 -2.82
C ILE A 71 -17.24 -0.12 -3.37
N ARG A 72 -17.30 -1.14 -2.50
CA ARG A 72 -17.32 -2.55 -2.92
C ARG A 72 -18.52 -2.87 -3.80
N LEU A 73 -19.72 -2.51 -3.35
CA LEU A 73 -20.96 -2.74 -4.08
C LEU A 73 -20.94 -2.06 -5.46
N ARG A 74 -20.46 -0.81 -5.53
CA ARG A 74 -20.47 -0.04 -6.78
C ARG A 74 -19.45 -0.53 -7.79
N LEU A 75 -18.34 -1.10 -7.34
CA LEU A 75 -17.29 -1.64 -8.20
C LEU A 75 -17.46 -3.14 -8.46
N GLY A 76 -18.34 -3.82 -7.72
CA GLY A 76 -18.50 -5.28 -7.78
C GLY A 76 -17.24 -6.01 -7.32
N VAL A 77 -16.53 -5.48 -6.30
CA VAL A 77 -15.27 -6.05 -5.80
C VAL A 77 -15.39 -6.50 -4.36
N THR A 78 -14.71 -7.59 -4.01
CA THR A 78 -14.58 -8.10 -2.64
C THR A 78 -13.26 -7.67 -1.99
N ASP A 79 -12.70 -6.53 -2.40
CA ASP A 79 -11.38 -6.06 -1.99
C ASP A 79 -11.37 -5.67 -0.50
N GLU A 80 -10.73 -6.51 0.32
CA GLU A 80 -10.53 -6.30 1.75
C GLU A 80 -9.51 -5.20 2.07
N THR A 81 -8.70 -4.80 1.09
CA THR A 81 -7.71 -3.74 1.25
C THR A 81 -8.34 -2.34 1.24
N ILE A 82 -9.61 -2.23 0.85
CA ILE A 82 -10.39 -0.98 0.91
C ILE A 82 -10.62 -0.58 2.37
N LYS A 83 -9.91 0.45 2.82
CA LYS A 83 -10.00 0.96 4.20
C LYS A 83 -9.89 2.48 4.23
N VAL A 84 -10.73 3.12 5.03
CA VAL A 84 -10.57 4.55 5.33
C VAL A 84 -9.29 4.70 6.16
N LYS A 85 -8.37 5.55 5.70
CA LYS A 85 -7.08 5.80 6.36
C LYS A 85 -7.15 6.99 7.30
N PHE A 86 -7.80 8.06 6.87
CA PHE A 86 -7.96 9.26 7.70
C PHE A 86 -9.12 10.12 7.21
N LYS A 87 -9.66 10.90 8.15
CA LYS A 87 -10.72 11.89 7.97
C LYS A 87 -10.13 13.29 8.08
N LEU A 88 -10.43 14.15 7.13
CA LEU A 88 -10.08 15.58 7.17
C LEU A 88 -11.35 16.41 7.27
N LYS A 89 -11.24 17.62 7.85
CA LYS A 89 -12.34 18.58 7.89
C LYS A 89 -12.75 18.96 6.46
N GLY A 90 -14.04 18.86 6.18
CA GLY A 90 -14.59 19.26 4.88
C GLY A 90 -14.73 20.78 4.77
N ARG A 91 -14.93 21.27 3.54
CA ARG A 91 -15.18 22.70 3.29
C ARG A 91 -16.54 23.16 3.78
N ARG A 92 -17.54 22.27 3.78
CA ARG A 92 -18.90 22.54 4.25
C ARG A 92 -19.07 22.05 5.69
N GLU A 93 -19.83 22.80 6.48
CA GLU A 93 -20.25 22.36 7.80
C GLU A 93 -20.95 21.00 7.72
N GLY A 94 -20.74 20.15 8.73
CA GLY A 94 -21.28 18.79 8.73
C GLY A 94 -20.60 17.82 7.75
N THR A 95 -19.59 18.23 6.97
CA THR A 95 -18.91 17.35 6.00
C THR A 95 -17.43 17.08 6.32
N SER A 96 -16.90 16.03 5.70
CA SER A 96 -15.51 15.61 5.79
C SER A 96 -14.94 15.20 4.43
N HIS A 97 -13.62 15.22 4.32
CA HIS A 97 -12.92 14.54 3.24
C HIS A 97 -12.38 13.22 3.77
N ARG A 98 -12.54 12.15 3.00
CA ARG A 98 -12.22 10.78 3.40
C ARG A 98 -11.15 10.25 2.47
N VAL A 99 -10.00 9.90 3.03
CA VAL A 99 -8.95 9.25 2.27
C VAL A 99 -9.05 7.75 2.47
N VAL A 100 -9.21 7.02 1.38
CA VAL A 100 -9.40 5.58 1.36
C VAL A 100 -8.19 4.95 0.68
N GLY A 101 -7.53 4.03 1.37
CA GLY A 101 -6.53 3.16 0.78
C GLY A 101 -7.18 1.95 0.14
N ASN A 102 -6.63 1.46 -0.95
CA ASN A 102 -7.19 0.35 -1.72
C ASN A 102 -6.11 -0.32 -2.58
N SER A 103 -6.43 -1.47 -3.19
CA SER A 103 -5.50 -2.16 -4.09
C SER A 103 -5.28 -1.38 -5.41
N PRO A 104 -4.18 -1.66 -6.14
CA PRO A 104 -3.94 -1.07 -7.46
C PRO A 104 -5.08 -1.32 -8.47
N SER A 105 -5.69 -2.51 -8.46
CA SER A 105 -6.82 -2.86 -9.33
C SER A 105 -8.05 -2.02 -9.00
N THR A 106 -8.41 -1.91 -7.72
CA THR A 106 -9.51 -1.06 -7.27
C THR A 106 -9.25 0.42 -7.58
N PHE A 107 -7.99 0.88 -7.47
CA PHE A 107 -7.61 2.25 -7.78
C PHE A 107 -7.86 2.56 -9.26
N HIS A 108 -7.45 1.65 -10.12
CA HIS A 108 -7.67 1.76 -11.55
C HIS A 108 -9.18 1.87 -11.88
N LEU A 109 -10.03 1.07 -11.25
CA LEU A 109 -11.48 1.13 -11.45
C LEU A 109 -12.09 2.46 -10.97
N LEU A 110 -11.68 2.96 -9.79
CA LEU A 110 -12.16 4.23 -9.24
C LEU A 110 -11.80 5.41 -10.14
N THR A 111 -10.55 5.45 -10.62
CA THR A 111 -10.02 6.55 -11.42
C THR A 111 -10.52 6.53 -12.86
N LYS A 112 -10.70 5.36 -13.48
CA LYS A 112 -11.26 5.20 -14.83
C LYS A 112 -12.68 5.75 -14.94
N ASN A 113 -13.46 5.63 -13.86
CA ASN A 113 -14.84 6.09 -13.83
C ASN A 113 -14.99 7.61 -13.68
N LYS A 114 -13.92 8.38 -13.40
CA LYS A 114 -13.89 9.86 -13.20
C LYS A 114 -14.99 10.47 -12.31
N LYS A 115 -15.79 9.66 -11.63
CA LYS A 115 -16.98 10.08 -10.85
C LYS A 115 -16.64 10.57 -9.44
N PHE A 116 -15.37 10.53 -9.05
CA PHE A 116 -14.91 10.80 -7.69
C PHE A 116 -13.60 11.60 -7.72
N PHE A 117 -13.66 12.83 -8.22
CA PHE A 117 -12.61 13.84 -8.05
C PHE A 117 -13.26 15.16 -7.67
#